data_AF-A0A972YH06-F1
#
_entry.id   AF-A0A972YH06-F1
#
_cell.length_a   1.000
_cell.length_b   1.000
_cell.length_c   1.000
_cell.angle_alpha   90.00
_cell.angle_beta   90.00
_cell.angle_gamma   90.00
#
_symmetry.space_group_name_H-M   'P 1'
#
loop_
_entity.id
_entity.type
_entity.pdbx_description
1 polymer ?
#
loop_
_entity_poly.entity_id
_entity_poly.type
_entity_poly.pdbx_seq_one_letter_code
_entity_poly.pdbx_strand_id
1 'polypeptide(L)'
;MSKILTFFIACFLVLQLSAKSTSKDEEVDFSILERSTELSRYLDSKQRVQLIKLEESVQAALEKIRSGEYMKARKPSSLNPNEDLKPFHAKGEQLVEEGELEARTQRLRIVQLLRTAETQKEAQAKARAARYNFRIEEMDFTAALKQSAEKVMADAWAKGYDHVLFDGVRIVEAGKSRISDVETRNMAYDILVGIDGTRFTLTMPIDLSYSTTT
;
A
#
# COMPACT_ATOMS: atom_id res chain seq x y z
N MET A 1 56.70 17.82 -28.69
CA MET A 1 56.48 19.08 -27.97
C MET A 1 55.08 19.02 -27.35
N SER A 2 54.89 18.36 -26.20
CA SER A 2 54.96 18.91 -24.84
C SER A 2 54.42 20.33 -24.71
N LYS A 3 53.22 20.48 -24.10
CA LYS A 3 53.03 21.24 -22.86
C LYS A 3 51.89 20.63 -22.04
N ILE A 4 52.24 20.37 -20.79
CA ILE A 4 51.45 19.89 -19.67
C ILE A 4 50.67 21.07 -19.08
N LEU A 5 49.42 20.86 -18.68
CA LEU A 5 48.84 21.60 -17.55
C LEU A 5 47.99 20.66 -16.70
N THR A 6 48.65 20.13 -15.68
CA THR A 6 48.11 19.54 -14.47
C THR A 6 47.32 20.57 -13.67
N PHE A 7 46.10 20.24 -13.25
CA PHE A 7 45.55 20.70 -11.98
C PHE A 7 45.19 19.47 -11.14
N PHE A 8 45.88 19.36 -10.02
CA PHE A 8 45.79 18.32 -9.00
C PHE A 8 44.96 18.90 -7.85
N ILE A 9 44.09 18.08 -7.23
CA ILE A 9 43.57 18.11 -5.83
C ILE A 9 42.33 17.18 -5.87
N ALA A 10 42.41 15.89 -5.56
CA ALA A 10 42.74 15.19 -4.30
C ALA A 10 41.48 14.82 -3.48
N CYS A 11 41.45 13.53 -3.10
CA CYS A 11 40.60 12.88 -2.10
C CYS A 11 39.09 12.82 -2.41
N PHE A 12 38.53 11.66 -2.75
CA PHE A 12 38.37 10.58 -1.78
C PHE A 12 38.40 9.19 -2.44
N LEU A 13 39.42 8.42 -2.06
CA LEU A 13 39.42 6.97 -2.08
C LEU A 13 38.59 6.51 -0.88
N VAL A 14 37.37 5.99 -1.07
CA VAL A 14 36.79 5.03 -0.13
C VAL A 14 35.96 4.00 -0.91
N LEU A 15 36.55 2.80 -0.96
CA LEU A 15 35.94 1.50 -0.92
C LEU A 15 34.72 1.24 -1.82
N GLN A 16 34.96 0.32 -2.75
CA GLN A 16 34.04 -0.78 -3.05
C GLN A 16 33.50 -1.37 -1.75
N LEU A 17 32.37 -0.85 -1.27
CA LEU A 17 31.53 -1.57 -0.33
C LEU A 17 30.65 -2.48 -1.17
N SER A 18 31.16 -3.68 -1.47
CA SER A 18 30.28 -4.84 -1.43
C SER A 18 29.70 -4.85 -0.03
N ALA A 19 28.52 -4.22 0.13
CA ALA A 19 27.69 -4.48 1.26
C ALA A 19 27.33 -5.97 1.16
N LYS A 20 28.15 -6.81 1.80
CA LYS A 20 27.60 -7.90 2.60
C LYS A 20 26.59 -7.20 3.51
N SER A 21 25.34 -7.10 3.08
CA SER A 21 24.25 -7.01 4.01
C SER A 21 24.30 -8.34 4.75
N THR A 22 25.08 -8.37 5.82
CA THR A 22 24.78 -9.16 6.98
C THR A 22 23.41 -8.69 7.42
N SER A 23 22.35 -9.20 6.78
CA SER A 23 21.06 -9.23 7.44
C SER A 23 21.30 -10.16 8.61
N LYS A 24 21.62 -9.56 9.77
CA LYS A 24 20.96 -10.01 10.99
C LYS A 24 19.53 -10.24 10.55
N ASP A 25 19.13 -11.51 10.54
CA ASP A 25 17.76 -11.93 10.26
C ASP A 25 16.93 -11.08 11.22
N GLU A 26 16.38 -9.98 10.71
CA GLU A 26 15.51 -9.10 11.48
C GLU A 26 14.36 -10.03 11.79
N GLU A 27 14.29 -10.48 13.04
CA GLU A 27 13.33 -11.47 13.48
C GLU A 27 11.97 -11.01 12.97
N VAL A 28 11.42 -11.75 12.01
CA VAL A 28 10.29 -11.24 11.24
C VAL A 28 9.14 -11.07 12.19
N ASP A 29 8.76 -9.82 12.45
CA ASP A 29 7.67 -9.51 13.34
C ASP A 29 6.34 -10.00 12.74
N PHE A 30 5.78 -11.04 13.36
CA PHE A 30 4.50 -11.62 12.99
C PHE A 30 3.31 -10.90 13.63
N SER A 31 3.52 -9.87 14.46
CA SER A 31 2.43 -9.10 15.09
C SER A 31 1.47 -8.48 14.06
N ILE A 32 1.98 -8.15 12.87
CA ILE A 32 1.17 -7.62 11.77
C ILE A 32 0.05 -8.58 11.31
N LEU A 33 0.19 -9.89 11.57
CA LEU A 33 -0.85 -10.88 11.26
C LEU A 33 -2.13 -10.61 12.06
N GLU A 34 -2.03 -10.08 13.28
CA GLU A 34 -3.20 -9.73 14.11
C GLU A 34 -4.02 -8.59 13.48
N ARG A 35 -3.37 -7.77 12.67
CA ARG A 35 -3.98 -6.66 11.93
C ARG A 35 -4.44 -7.06 10.53
N SER A 36 -4.39 -8.35 10.16
CA SER A 36 -4.79 -8.84 8.83
C SER A 36 -6.18 -8.34 8.41
N THR A 37 -7.19 -8.48 9.29
CA THR A 37 -8.56 -8.03 9.00
C THR A 37 -8.65 -6.52 8.76
N GLU A 38 -7.93 -5.71 9.52
CA GLU A 38 -7.86 -4.26 9.36
C GLU A 38 -7.21 -3.90 8.02
N LEU A 39 -6.04 -4.49 7.74
CA LEU A 39 -5.20 -4.18 6.59
C LEU A 39 -5.76 -4.74 5.28
N SER A 40 -6.53 -5.82 5.31
CA SER A 40 -7.18 -6.43 4.14
C SER A 40 -8.04 -5.45 3.34
N ARG A 41 -8.55 -4.40 4.00
CA ARG A 41 -9.38 -3.36 3.37
C ARG A 41 -8.60 -2.50 2.38
N TYR A 42 -7.29 -2.41 2.54
CA TYR A 42 -6.42 -1.60 1.69
C TYR A 42 -5.86 -2.38 0.51
N LEU A 43 -5.91 -3.73 0.56
CA LEU A 43 -5.51 -4.60 -0.53
C LEU A 43 -6.46 -4.49 -1.73
N ASP A 44 -5.88 -4.57 -2.93
CA ASP A 44 -6.63 -4.72 -4.18
C ASP A 44 -7.27 -6.11 -4.32
N SER A 45 -8.14 -6.28 -5.33
CA SER A 45 -8.87 -7.54 -5.54
C SER A 45 -7.95 -8.76 -5.73
N LYS A 46 -6.83 -8.62 -6.46
CA LYS A 46 -5.88 -9.71 -6.72
C LYS A 46 -5.13 -10.06 -5.44
N GLN A 47 -4.70 -9.06 -4.69
CA GLN A 47 -4.02 -9.20 -3.42
C GLN A 47 -4.92 -9.86 -2.36
N ARG A 48 -6.22 -9.54 -2.32
CA ARG A 48 -7.18 -10.21 -1.43
C ARG A 48 -7.34 -11.70 -1.75
N VAL A 49 -7.43 -12.05 -3.03
CA VAL A 49 -7.44 -13.46 -3.45
C VAL A 49 -6.14 -14.15 -3.06
N GLN A 50 -5.00 -13.46 -3.19
CA GLN A 50 -3.71 -13.99 -2.76
C GLN A 50 -3.66 -14.21 -1.25
N LEU A 51 -4.19 -13.29 -0.44
CA LEU A 51 -4.28 -13.43 1.01
C LEU A 51 -5.06 -14.70 1.40
N ILE A 52 -6.25 -14.90 0.83
CA ILE A 52 -7.09 -16.08 1.09
C ILE A 52 -6.33 -17.38 0.77
N LYS A 53 -5.67 -17.45 -0.40
CA LYS A 53 -4.89 -18.64 -0.78
C LYS A 53 -3.72 -18.92 0.16
N LEU A 54 -3.07 -17.87 0.66
CA LEU A 54 -1.99 -18.00 1.63
C LEU A 54 -2.54 -18.50 2.98
N GLU A 55 -3.68 -17.99 3.43
CA GLU A 55 -4.35 -18.45 4.66
C GLU A 55 -4.79 -19.92 4.56
N GLU A 56 -5.36 -20.33 3.42
CA GLU A 56 -5.67 -21.73 3.12
C GLU A 56 -4.42 -22.62 3.16
N SER A 57 -3.30 -22.13 2.61
CA SER A 57 -2.03 -22.86 2.62
C SER A 57 -1.45 -23.00 4.04
N VAL A 58 -1.58 -21.96 4.88
CA VAL A 58 -1.22 -22.05 6.30
C VAL A 58 -2.09 -23.10 7.00
N GLN A 59 -3.40 -23.12 6.73
CA GLN A 59 -4.31 -24.08 7.32
C GLN A 59 -3.96 -25.53 6.93
N ALA A 60 -3.66 -25.77 5.65
CA ALA A 60 -3.19 -27.07 5.18
C ALA A 60 -1.89 -27.51 5.87
N ALA A 61 -0.95 -26.59 6.09
CA ALA A 61 0.28 -26.88 6.83
C ALA A 61 0.00 -27.22 8.31
N LEU A 62 -0.94 -26.52 8.95
CA LEU A 62 -1.36 -26.84 10.33
C LEU A 62 -2.05 -28.22 10.42
N GLU A 63 -2.76 -28.64 9.38
CA GLU A 63 -3.36 -29.98 9.30
C GLU A 63 -2.29 -31.07 9.18
N LYS A 64 -1.22 -30.83 8.42
CA LYS A 64 -0.05 -31.73 8.38
C LYS A 64 0.57 -31.90 9.76
N ILE A 65 0.82 -30.79 10.47
CA ILE A 65 1.35 -30.83 11.85
C ILE A 65 0.43 -31.67 12.74
N ARG A 66 -0.88 -31.40 12.71
CA ARG A 66 -1.85 -32.14 13.51
C ARG A 66 -1.84 -33.65 13.19
N SER A 67 -1.80 -34.00 11.90
CA SER A 67 -1.69 -35.38 11.46
C SER A 67 -0.40 -36.04 11.96
N GLY A 68 0.73 -35.33 11.86
CA GLY A 68 2.02 -35.78 12.35
C GLY A 68 2.02 -36.04 13.86
N GLU A 69 1.45 -35.13 14.64
CA GLU A 69 1.29 -35.29 16.09
C GLU A 69 0.41 -36.49 16.46
N TYR A 70 -0.67 -36.74 15.72
CA TYR A 70 -1.47 -37.95 15.92
C TYR A 70 -0.69 -39.24 15.63
N MET A 71 0.16 -39.25 14.60
CA MET A 71 0.99 -40.40 14.27
C MET A 71 2.06 -40.65 15.35
N LYS A 72 2.71 -39.58 15.83
CA LYS A 72 3.68 -39.65 16.94
C LYS A 72 3.05 -40.14 18.24
N ALA A 73 1.81 -39.72 18.53
CA ALA A 73 1.08 -40.11 19.73
C ALA A 73 0.46 -41.52 19.67
N ARG A 74 0.53 -42.22 18.52
CA ARG A 74 -0.04 -43.55 18.34
C ARG A 74 0.61 -44.55 19.30
N LYS A 75 -0.22 -45.41 19.89
CA LYS A 75 0.17 -46.52 20.76
C LYS A 75 -0.34 -47.86 20.18
N PRO A 76 0.28 -49.00 20.55
CA PRO A 76 -0.18 -50.30 20.09
C PRO A 76 -1.61 -50.54 20.58
N SER A 77 -2.43 -51.19 19.77
CA SER A 77 -3.81 -51.50 20.17
C SER A 77 -3.85 -52.74 21.08
N SER A 78 -4.95 -52.90 21.83
CA SER A 78 -5.19 -54.13 22.60
C SER A 78 -5.30 -55.38 21.71
N LEU A 79 -5.68 -55.21 20.44
CA LEU A 79 -5.77 -56.29 19.45
C LEU A 79 -4.43 -56.61 18.78
N ASN A 80 -3.45 -55.70 18.84
CA ASN A 80 -2.09 -55.90 18.34
C ASN A 80 -1.06 -55.22 19.24
N PRO A 81 -0.70 -55.83 20.39
CA PRO A 81 0.22 -55.20 21.36
C PRO A 81 1.66 -55.06 20.87
N ASN A 82 2.07 -55.87 19.89
CA ASN A 82 3.43 -55.91 19.33
C ASN A 82 3.54 -55.15 17.99
N GLU A 83 2.58 -54.26 17.69
CA GLU A 83 2.59 -53.44 16.48
C GLU A 83 3.88 -52.61 16.39
N ASP A 84 4.59 -52.68 15.25
CA ASP A 84 5.74 -51.81 15.02
C ASP A 84 5.27 -50.39 14.69
N LEU A 85 5.50 -49.48 15.64
CA LEU A 85 5.10 -48.08 15.53
C LEU A 85 6.21 -47.17 15.01
N LYS A 86 7.45 -47.64 14.91
CA LYS A 86 8.57 -46.85 14.40
C LYS A 86 8.29 -46.16 13.06
N PRO A 87 7.71 -46.82 12.03
CA PRO A 87 7.41 -46.16 10.77
C PRO A 87 6.32 -45.07 10.91
N PHE A 88 5.38 -45.22 11.85
CA PHE A 88 4.37 -44.19 12.11
C PHE A 88 4.98 -42.98 12.83
N HIS A 89 5.84 -43.21 13.83
CA HIS A 89 6.53 -42.14 14.54
C HIS A 89 7.45 -41.34 13.62
N ALA A 90 8.27 -42.02 12.81
CA ALA A 90 9.17 -41.37 11.85
C ALA A 90 8.40 -40.56 10.79
N LYS A 91 7.32 -41.12 10.23
CA LYS A 91 6.44 -40.38 9.31
C LYS A 91 5.76 -39.19 10.00
N GLY A 92 5.39 -39.36 11.26
CA GLY A 92 4.80 -38.31 12.07
C GLY A 92 5.76 -37.14 12.28
N GLU A 93 7.01 -37.41 12.65
CA GLU A 93 8.07 -36.40 12.78
C GLU A 93 8.28 -35.63 11.48
N GLN A 94 8.38 -36.34 10.34
CA GLN A 94 8.51 -35.70 9.03
C GLN A 94 7.34 -34.76 8.72
N LEU A 95 6.09 -35.18 8.97
CA LEU A 95 4.90 -34.34 8.73
C LEU A 95 4.88 -33.09 9.60
N VAL A 96 5.36 -33.17 10.85
CA VAL A 96 5.46 -32.01 11.74
C VAL A 96 6.51 -31.03 11.22
N GLU A 97 7.70 -31.51 10.89
CA GLU A 97 8.80 -30.67 10.39
C GLU A 97 8.42 -29.97 9.08
N GLU A 98 7.87 -30.72 8.12
CA GLU A 98 7.39 -30.17 6.85
C GLU A 98 6.27 -29.14 7.07
N GLY A 99 5.30 -29.45 7.93
CA GLY A 99 4.19 -28.57 8.22
C GLY A 99 4.62 -27.27 8.93
N GLU A 100 5.58 -27.34 9.86
CA GLU A 100 6.12 -26.15 10.54
C GLU A 100 6.87 -25.24 9.56
N LEU A 101 7.70 -25.80 8.69
CA LEU A 101 8.43 -25.05 7.67
C LEU A 101 7.48 -24.39 6.67
N GLU A 102 6.47 -25.13 6.19
CA GLU A 102 5.46 -24.60 5.28
C GLU A 102 4.65 -23.49 5.95
N ALA A 103 4.15 -23.71 7.17
CA ALA A 103 3.37 -22.72 7.90
C ALA A 103 4.18 -21.42 8.10
N ARG A 104 5.46 -21.54 8.51
CA ARG A 104 6.35 -20.38 8.64
C ARG A 104 6.52 -19.66 7.31
N THR A 105 6.79 -20.40 6.24
CA THR A 105 7.00 -19.83 4.89
C THR A 105 5.77 -19.07 4.39
N GLN A 106 4.57 -19.65 4.54
CA GLN A 106 3.35 -18.98 4.09
C GLN A 106 3.00 -17.78 4.96
N ARG A 107 3.19 -17.87 6.29
CA ARG A 107 3.02 -16.71 7.19
C ARG A 107 3.94 -15.55 6.83
N LEU A 108 5.19 -15.81 6.45
CA LEU A 108 6.11 -14.78 5.96
C LEU A 108 5.57 -14.07 4.71
N ARG A 109 4.96 -14.83 3.78
CA ARG A 109 4.33 -14.24 2.59
C ARG A 109 3.10 -13.40 2.94
N ILE A 110 2.32 -13.81 3.93
CA ILE A 110 1.22 -13.00 4.46
C ILE A 110 1.77 -11.70 5.05
N VAL A 111 2.82 -11.76 5.88
CA VAL A 111 3.49 -10.57 6.43
C VAL A 111 3.93 -9.60 5.33
N GLN A 112 4.56 -10.08 4.28
CA GLN A 112 4.98 -9.25 3.13
C GLN A 112 3.78 -8.58 2.44
N LEU A 113 2.70 -9.31 2.24
CA LEU A 113 1.47 -8.78 1.64
C LEU A 113 0.83 -7.71 2.53
N LEU A 114 0.77 -7.94 3.85
CA LEU A 114 0.22 -6.99 4.81
C LEU A 114 1.07 -5.72 4.95
N ARG A 115 2.41 -5.82 4.86
CA ARG A 115 3.29 -4.64 4.79
C ARG A 115 3.02 -3.78 3.55
N THR A 116 2.68 -4.42 2.43
CA THR A 116 2.24 -3.71 1.22
C THR A 116 0.92 -2.97 1.48
N ALA A 117 -0.03 -3.60 2.16
CA ALA A 117 -1.29 -2.98 2.56
C ALA A 117 -1.09 -1.78 3.51
N GLU A 118 -0.14 -1.89 4.45
CA GLU A 118 0.19 -0.80 5.37
C GLU A 118 0.77 0.41 4.63
N THR A 119 1.66 0.17 3.66
CA THR A 119 2.18 1.23 2.77
C THR A 119 1.05 1.89 1.97
N GLN A 120 0.11 1.10 1.45
CA GLN A 120 -1.06 1.61 0.72
C GLN A 120 -1.99 2.42 1.64
N LYS A 121 -2.23 1.98 2.88
CA LYS A 121 -2.98 2.73 3.89
C LYS A 121 -2.36 4.09 4.15
N GLU A 122 -1.05 4.15 4.35
CA GLU A 122 -0.33 5.41 4.56
C GLU A 122 -0.40 6.32 3.34
N ALA A 123 -0.23 5.78 2.13
CA ALA A 123 -0.35 6.55 0.90
C ALA A 123 -1.76 7.14 0.74
N GLN A 124 -2.82 6.36 1.04
CA GLN A 124 -4.19 6.84 1.02
C GLN A 124 -4.45 7.90 2.11
N ALA A 125 -3.88 7.74 3.31
CA ALA A 125 -3.99 8.73 4.38
C ALA A 125 -3.30 10.05 4.00
N LYS A 126 -2.10 9.99 3.43
CA LYS A 126 -1.37 11.15 2.90
C LYS A 126 -2.15 11.84 1.77
N ALA A 127 -2.69 11.07 0.83
CA ALA A 127 -3.52 11.62 -0.25
C ALA A 127 -4.81 12.28 0.28
N ARG A 128 -5.45 11.71 1.31
CA ARG A 128 -6.61 12.33 1.98
C ARG A 128 -6.25 13.59 2.74
N ALA A 129 -5.10 13.62 3.41
CA ALA A 129 -4.61 14.81 4.12
C ALA A 129 -4.21 15.93 3.16
N ALA A 130 -3.70 15.58 1.96
CA ALA A 130 -3.39 16.54 0.91
C ALA A 130 -4.63 17.08 0.19
N ARG A 131 -5.83 16.51 0.41
CA ARG A 131 -7.07 17.02 -0.18
C ARG A 131 -7.55 18.27 0.54
N TYR A 132 -7.84 19.29 -0.25
CA TYR A 132 -8.53 20.49 0.17
C TYR A 132 -10.00 20.18 0.51
N ASN A 133 -10.29 19.98 1.81
CA ASN A 133 -11.66 19.80 2.30
C ASN A 133 -12.07 21.07 3.05
N PHE A 134 -13.08 21.79 2.54
CA PHE A 134 -13.67 22.93 3.23
C PHE A 134 -15.06 22.57 3.73
N ARG A 135 -15.36 23.02 4.94
CA ARG A 135 -16.73 23.08 5.43
C ARG A 135 -17.33 24.41 4.99
N ILE A 136 -18.40 24.34 4.23
CA ILE A 136 -19.16 25.51 3.82
C ILE A 136 -20.09 25.89 4.98
N GLU A 137 -20.05 27.16 5.38
CA GLU A 137 -20.93 27.72 6.41
C GLU A 137 -22.08 28.55 5.81
N GLU A 138 -22.04 28.81 4.50
CA GLU A 138 -23.01 29.64 3.78
C GLU A 138 -24.13 28.81 3.13
N MET A 139 -25.36 29.35 3.13
CA MET A 139 -26.53 28.70 2.53
C MET A 139 -26.64 28.88 1.01
N ASP A 140 -25.93 29.88 0.44
CA ASP A 140 -25.90 30.09 -1.01
C ASP A 140 -24.75 29.31 -1.66
N PHE A 141 -25.08 28.53 -2.69
CA PHE A 141 -24.13 27.67 -3.40
C PHE A 141 -23.00 28.47 -4.06
N THR A 142 -23.32 29.61 -4.65
CA THR A 142 -22.35 30.44 -5.40
C THR A 142 -21.33 31.06 -4.44
N ALA A 143 -21.82 31.64 -3.35
CA ALA A 143 -20.97 32.26 -2.34
C ALA A 143 -20.13 31.21 -1.58
N ALA A 144 -20.70 30.04 -1.28
CA ALA A 144 -19.99 28.89 -0.73
C ALA A 144 -18.85 28.38 -1.63
N LEU A 145 -19.11 28.29 -2.93
CA LEU A 145 -18.12 27.87 -3.93
C LEU A 145 -16.99 28.89 -4.04
N LYS A 146 -17.32 30.19 -4.03
CA LYS A 146 -16.34 31.28 -4.02
C LYS A 146 -15.45 31.23 -2.78
N GLN A 147 -16.02 31.12 -1.59
CA GLN A 147 -15.24 31.02 -0.35
C GLN A 147 -14.28 29.82 -0.36
N SER A 148 -14.74 28.68 -0.87
CA SER A 148 -13.91 27.48 -1.00
C SER A 148 -12.78 27.68 -2.01
N ALA A 149 -13.09 28.28 -3.17
CA ALA A 149 -12.11 28.59 -4.22
C ALA A 149 -11.02 29.56 -3.72
N GLU A 150 -11.39 30.62 -2.99
CA GLU A 150 -10.46 31.56 -2.38
C GLU A 150 -9.50 30.86 -1.42
N LYS A 151 -10.01 29.96 -0.57
CA LYS A 151 -9.16 29.19 0.37
C LYS A 151 -8.21 28.23 -0.35
N VAL A 152 -8.68 27.51 -1.38
CA VAL A 152 -7.79 26.63 -2.20
C VAL A 152 -6.66 27.44 -2.79
N MET A 153 -7.00 28.55 -3.45
CA MET A 153 -6.01 29.32 -4.18
C MET A 153 -5.03 30.02 -3.25
N ALA A 154 -5.50 30.63 -2.17
CA ALA A 154 -4.62 31.22 -1.16
C ALA A 154 -3.60 30.22 -0.62
N ASP A 155 -4.02 28.99 -0.31
CA ASP A 155 -3.10 27.94 0.17
C ASP A 155 -2.18 27.41 -0.95
N ALA A 156 -2.68 27.29 -2.18
CA ALA A 156 -1.84 26.90 -3.33
C ALA A 156 -0.71 27.92 -3.55
N TRP A 157 -1.03 29.21 -3.50
CA TRP A 157 -0.02 30.27 -3.61
C TRP A 157 0.95 30.27 -2.43
N ALA A 158 0.46 30.06 -1.20
CA ALA A 158 1.32 29.95 -0.02
C ALA A 158 2.30 28.76 -0.09
N LYS A 159 1.93 27.68 -0.79
CA LYS A 159 2.78 26.52 -1.05
C LYS A 159 3.74 26.70 -2.23
N GLY A 160 3.69 27.84 -2.92
CA GLY A 160 4.59 28.17 -4.03
C GLY A 160 4.24 27.48 -5.34
N TYR A 161 2.98 27.06 -5.54
CA TYR A 161 2.54 26.60 -6.85
C TYR A 161 2.47 27.79 -7.82
N ASP A 162 2.97 27.63 -9.04
CA ASP A 162 2.97 28.70 -10.04
C ASP A 162 1.66 28.77 -10.84
N HIS A 163 0.99 27.61 -11.02
CA HIS A 163 -0.22 27.48 -11.81
C HIS A 163 -1.23 26.52 -11.17
N VAL A 164 -2.52 26.82 -11.34
CA VAL A 164 -3.63 25.94 -11.01
C VAL A 164 -4.36 25.55 -12.29
N LEU A 165 -4.56 24.24 -12.48
CA LEU A 165 -5.29 23.68 -13.61
C LEU A 165 -6.71 23.32 -13.19
N PHE A 166 -7.68 23.65 -14.04
CA PHE A 166 -9.08 23.32 -13.83
C PHE A 166 -9.59 22.34 -14.88
N ASP A 167 -9.99 21.17 -14.40
CA ASP A 167 -10.53 20.07 -15.21
C ASP A 167 -12.07 20.14 -15.29
N GLY A 168 -12.73 20.31 -14.14
CA GLY A 168 -14.18 20.44 -14.09
C GLY A 168 -14.75 20.30 -12.68
N VAL A 169 -16.09 20.29 -12.59
CA VAL A 169 -16.81 20.18 -11.31
C VAL A 169 -17.52 18.84 -11.24
N ARG A 170 -17.45 18.20 -10.07
CA ARG A 170 -18.19 16.96 -9.77
C ARG A 170 -19.06 17.17 -8.56
N ILE A 171 -20.30 16.71 -8.65
CA ILE A 171 -21.27 16.72 -7.57
C ILE A 171 -21.27 15.33 -6.93
N VAL A 172 -21.05 15.28 -5.61
CA VAL A 172 -21.02 14.04 -4.84
C VAL A 172 -22.18 14.04 -3.86
N GLU A 173 -23.15 13.15 -4.07
CA GLU A 173 -24.34 13.00 -3.22
C GLU A 173 -24.51 11.52 -2.83
N ALA A 174 -24.67 11.24 -1.54
CA ALA A 174 -24.93 9.89 -1.02
C ALA A 174 -23.99 8.80 -1.58
N GLY A 175 -22.70 9.13 -1.78
CA GLY A 175 -21.69 8.20 -2.31
C GLY A 175 -21.69 8.02 -3.83
N LYS A 176 -22.55 8.71 -4.58
CA LYS A 176 -22.52 8.76 -6.04
C LYS A 176 -21.86 10.05 -6.50
N SER A 177 -20.96 9.96 -7.49
CA SER A 177 -20.33 11.12 -8.13
C SER A 177 -20.87 11.27 -9.54
N ARG A 178 -21.28 12.49 -9.90
CA ARG A 178 -21.63 12.85 -11.28
C ARG A 178 -20.85 14.09 -11.71
N ILE A 179 -20.57 14.18 -13.00
CA ILE A 179 -20.07 15.42 -13.61
C ILE A 179 -21.19 16.47 -13.51
N SER A 180 -20.84 17.71 -13.18
CA SER A 180 -21.82 18.80 -13.14
C SER A 180 -22.36 19.11 -14.54
N ASP A 181 -23.49 19.83 -14.60
CA ASP A 181 -23.89 20.48 -15.84
C ASP A 181 -22.88 21.59 -16.24
N VAL A 182 -23.03 22.05 -17.49
CA VAL A 182 -22.17 23.05 -18.12
C VAL A 182 -22.28 24.41 -17.40
N GLU A 183 -23.47 24.75 -16.90
CA GLU A 183 -23.72 26.00 -16.20
C GLU A 183 -22.92 26.06 -14.89
N THR A 184 -23.02 25.02 -14.07
CA THR A 184 -22.28 24.88 -12.81
C THR A 184 -20.77 24.87 -13.05
N ARG A 185 -20.31 24.19 -14.11
CA ARG A 185 -18.89 24.16 -14.47
C ARG A 185 -18.38 25.55 -14.84
N ASN A 186 -19.11 26.27 -15.70
CA ASN A 186 -18.73 27.60 -16.14
C ASN A 186 -18.79 28.61 -14.99
N MET A 187 -19.80 28.52 -14.11
CA MET A 187 -19.87 29.34 -12.90
C MET A 187 -18.64 29.14 -12.01
N ALA A 188 -18.23 27.90 -11.77
CA ALA A 188 -17.02 27.60 -10.99
C ALA A 188 -15.75 28.16 -11.65
N TYR A 189 -15.67 28.04 -12.98
CA TYR A 189 -14.58 28.61 -13.77
C TYR A 189 -14.51 30.14 -13.64
N ASP A 190 -15.65 30.82 -13.84
CA ASP A 190 -15.74 32.28 -13.76
C ASP A 190 -15.37 32.80 -12.36
N ILE A 191 -15.77 32.06 -11.31
CA ILE A 191 -15.37 32.35 -9.93
C ILE A 191 -13.84 32.24 -9.77
N LEU A 192 -13.23 31.15 -10.25
CA LEU A 192 -11.79 30.93 -10.12
C LEU A 192 -10.97 31.98 -10.88
N VAL A 193 -11.39 32.29 -12.11
CA VAL A 193 -10.79 33.37 -12.92
C VAL A 193 -11.00 34.73 -12.25
N GLY A 194 -12.17 34.96 -11.66
CA GLY A 194 -12.48 36.20 -10.95
C GLY A 194 -11.63 36.44 -9.70
N ILE A 195 -11.09 35.38 -9.08
CA ILE A 195 -10.18 35.50 -7.94
C ILE A 195 -8.74 35.73 -8.42
N ASP A 196 -8.22 34.92 -9.35
CA ASP A 196 -6.90 35.16 -9.99
C ASP A 196 -6.79 34.51 -11.38
N GLY A 197 -7.17 35.27 -12.40
CA GLY A 197 -7.10 34.84 -13.80
C GLY A 197 -5.69 34.85 -14.41
N THR A 198 -4.67 35.35 -13.72
CA THR A 198 -3.30 35.48 -14.29
C THR A 198 -2.47 34.21 -14.16
N ARG A 199 -2.81 33.36 -13.17
CA ARG A 199 -2.11 32.11 -12.86
C ARG A 199 -2.95 30.87 -13.11
N PHE A 200 -4.11 31.05 -13.74
CA PHE A 200 -5.06 29.99 -14.04
C PHE A 200 -5.03 29.64 -15.52
N THR A 201 -5.07 28.34 -15.86
CA THR A 201 -5.01 27.90 -17.27
C THR A 201 -5.98 26.76 -17.52
N LEU A 202 -6.80 26.89 -18.57
CA LEU A 202 -7.77 25.88 -19.05
C LEU A 202 -7.13 24.71 -19.79
N THR A 203 -5.90 24.88 -20.25
CA THR A 203 -5.28 23.95 -21.18
C THR A 203 -4.41 22.99 -20.38
N MET A 204 -4.78 21.71 -20.33
CA MET A 204 -3.80 20.67 -20.02
C MET A 204 -2.64 20.83 -21.01
N PRO A 205 -1.38 20.94 -20.54
CA PRO A 205 -0.24 20.78 -21.42
C PRO A 205 -0.36 19.43 -22.13
N ILE A 206 -0.12 19.39 -23.44
CA ILE A 206 -0.21 18.16 -24.26
C ILE A 206 0.66 17.03 -23.68
N ASP A 207 1.71 17.38 -22.92
CA ASP A 207 2.67 16.44 -22.32
C ASP A 207 2.30 15.99 -20.90
N LEU A 208 1.14 16.40 -20.36
CA LEU A 208 0.72 16.04 -19.00
C LEU A 208 -0.08 14.73 -19.00
N SER A 209 0.60 13.59 -18.84
CA SER A 209 -0.06 12.28 -18.69
C SER A 209 -0.31 11.96 -17.21
N TYR A 210 -1.57 11.79 -16.82
CA TYR A 210 -1.91 11.16 -15.54
C TYR A 210 -2.01 9.65 -15.71
N SER A 211 -1.21 8.87 -14.97
CA SER A 211 -1.49 7.44 -14.81
C SER A 211 -2.78 7.30 -13.98
N THR A 212 -3.90 7.05 -14.65
CA THR A 212 -5.16 6.77 -13.99
C THR A 212 -5.07 5.36 -13.40
N THR A 213 -4.77 5.25 -12.10
CA THR A 213 -4.90 3.98 -11.38
C THR A 213 -6.38 3.82 -11.03
N THR A 214 -7.08 3.02 -11.82
CA THR A 214 -8.47 2.57 -11.59
C THR A 214 -8.54 1.60 -10.42
#